data_AF-A0A958M1X6-F1
#
_entry.id   AF-A0A958M1X6-F1
#
_cell.length_a   1.000
_cell.length_b   1.000
_cell.length_c   1.000
_cell.angle_alpha   90.00
_cell.angle_beta   90.00
_cell.angle_gamma   90.00
#
_symmetry.space_group_name_H-M   'P 1'
#
loop_
_entity.id
_entity.type
_entity.pdbx_description
1 polymer ?
#
loop_
_entity_poly.entity_id
_entity_poly.type
_entity_poly.pdbx_seq_one_letter_code
_entity_poly.pdbx_strand_id
1 'polypeptide(L)'
;VNFFSYWDVTGVGNEKQGHVYRGISYSTSDIQRRYLVIVVSDDFLERTINTLLETASTGNVGDGKIFVSDMIEAYRIRTKESGSAGIN
;
A
#
# COMPACT_ATOMS: atom_id res chain seq x y z
N VAL A 1 -7.63 -7.69 10.16
CA VAL A 1 -7.98 -6.48 9.39
C VAL A 1 -9.46 -6.55 9.07
N ASN A 2 -10.27 -5.70 9.70
CA ASN A 2 -11.74 -5.74 9.55
C ASN A 2 -12.23 -4.76 8.47
N PHE A 3 -11.50 -3.68 8.25
CA PHE A 3 -11.81 -2.66 7.26
C PHE A 3 -10.50 -2.10 6.68
N PHE A 4 -10.51 -1.81 5.38
CA PHE A 4 -9.45 -1.06 4.71
C PHE A 4 -10.07 -0.27 3.56
N SER A 5 -9.39 0.81 3.15
CA SER A 5 -9.74 1.58 1.96
C SER A 5 -8.74 1.31 0.86
N TYR A 6 -9.17 1.42 -0.40
CA TYR A 6 -8.27 1.27 -1.53
C TYR A 6 -8.61 2.22 -2.67
N TRP A 7 -7.61 2.53 -3.49
CA TRP A 7 -7.74 3.35 -4.70
C TRP A 7 -6.89 2.79 -5.82
N ASP A 8 -7.33 3.01 -7.05
CA ASP A 8 -6.48 2.85 -8.23
C ASP A 8 -5.63 4.11 -8.38
N VAL A 9 -4.32 3.94 -8.43
CA VAL A 9 -3.36 5.03 -8.55
C VAL A 9 -2.38 4.75 -9.68
N THR A 10 -1.79 5.81 -10.24
CA THR A 10 -0.70 5.68 -11.20
C THR A 10 0.60 6.04 -10.51
N GLY A 11 1.51 5.08 -10.43
CA GLY A 11 2.86 5.32 -9.93
C GLY A 11 3.75 5.81 -11.07
N VAL A 12 4.49 6.89 -10.83
CA VAL A 12 5.56 7.36 -11.70
C VAL A 12 6.88 7.02 -11.04
N GLY A 13 7.74 6.27 -11.74
CA GLY A 13 9.04 5.84 -11.23
C GLY A 13 10.17 6.15 -12.20
N ASN A 14 11.39 6.29 -11.67
CA ASN A 14 12.62 6.40 -12.47
C ASN A 14 13.08 5.05 -13.05
N GLU A 15 12.23 4.03 -12.98
CA GLU A 15 12.57 2.67 -13.35
C GLU A 15 12.55 2.51 -14.87
N LYS A 16 13.70 2.78 -15.49
CA LYS A 16 13.91 2.59 -16.92
C LYS A 16 14.18 1.10 -17.18
N GLN A 17 13.16 0.31 -17.47
CA GLN A 17 13.40 -0.87 -18.30
C GLN A 17 13.66 -0.39 -19.72
N GLY A 18 14.93 -0.29 -20.09
CA GLY A 18 15.34 0.04 -21.45
C GLY A 18 15.02 -1.11 -22.39
N HIS A 19 13.81 -1.14 -22.96
CA HIS A 19 13.52 -1.96 -24.14
C HIS A 19 13.70 -1.09 -25.37
N VAL A 20 14.83 -1.25 -26.06
CA VAL A 20 15.07 -0.64 -27.37
C VAL A 20 14.30 -1.46 -28.41
N TYR A 21 13.11 -1.00 -28.79
CA TYR A 21 12.42 -1.54 -29.97
C TYR A 21 12.59 -0.53 -31.11
N ARG A 22 13.35 -0.91 -32.14
CA ARG A 22 13.63 -0.09 -33.35
C ARG A 22 14.14 1.35 -33.07
N GLY A 23 14.96 1.53 -32.03
CA GLY A 23 15.59 2.84 -31.74
C GLY A 23 14.68 3.88 -31.06
N ILE A 24 13.46 3.50 -30.66
CA ILE A 24 12.58 4.33 -29.84
C ILE A 24 12.58 3.75 -28.43
N SER A 25 13.10 4.51 -27.46
CA SER A 25 12.96 4.17 -26.05
C SER A 25 11.54 4.54 -25.61
N TYR A 26 10.68 3.54 -25.37
CA TYR A 26 9.41 3.78 -24.71
C TYR A 26 9.66 3.92 -23.21
N SER A 27 9.60 5.13 -22.69
CA SER A 27 9.53 5.35 -21.25
C SER A 27 8.11 5.01 -20.80
N THR A 28 7.87 3.77 -20.41
CA THR A 28 6.64 3.35 -19.69
C THR A 28 6.73 3.80 -18.24
N SER A 29 6.82 5.11 -18.01
CA SER A 29 7.00 5.70 -16.68
C SER A 29 5.79 5.50 -15.77
N ASP A 30 4.63 5.28 -16.37
CA ASP A 30 3.33 5.28 -15.70
C ASP A 30 2.86 3.83 -15.53
N ILE A 31 2.84 3.38 -14.28
CA ILE A 31 2.44 2.02 -13.92
C ILE A 31 1.20 2.10 -13.05
N GLN A 32 0.13 1.41 -13.44
CA GLN A 32 -1.07 1.31 -12.61
C GLN A 32 -0.78 0.48 -11.36
N ARG A 33 -1.23 0.96 -10.21
CA ARG A 33 -1.01 0.38 -8.88
C ARG A 33 -2.31 0.42 -8.07
N ARG A 34 -2.44 -0.51 -7.13
CA ARG A 34 -3.43 -0.42 -6.06
C ARG A 34 -2.80 0.28 -4.86
N TYR A 35 -3.39 1.36 -4.39
CA TYR A 35 -3.03 1.99 -3.11
C TYR A 35 -3.95 1.45 -2.02
N LEU A 36 -3.38 0.83 -0.99
CA LEU A 36 -4.12 0.27 0.15
C LEU A 36 -3.85 1.12 1.38
N VAL A 37 -4.91 1.51 2.08
CA VAL A 37 -4.84 2.14 3.40
C VAL A 37 -5.49 1.21 4.40
N ILE A 38 -4.66 0.65 5.26
CA ILE A 38 -5.04 -0.33 6.27
C ILE A 38 -4.70 0.26 7.63
N VAL A 39 -5.72 0.47 8.47
CA VAL A 39 -5.55 0.92 9.85
C VAL A 39 -5.77 -0.27 10.76
N VAL A 40 -4.80 -0.55 11.64
CA VAL A 40 -4.80 -1.66 12.58
C VAL A 40 -4.32 -1.17 13.95
N SER A 41 -4.67 -1.90 15.01
CA SER A 41 -4.02 -1.70 16.30
C SER A 41 -2.59 -2.23 16.30
N ASP A 42 -1.78 -1.76 17.25
CA ASP A 42 -0.37 -2.14 17.40
C ASP A 42 -0.17 -3.66 17.47
N ASP A 43 -1.07 -4.37 18.16
CA ASP A 43 -1.05 -5.84 18.27
C ASP A 43 -1.13 -6.56 16.91
N PHE A 44 -1.69 -5.90 15.89
CA PHE A 44 -1.84 -6.45 14.54
C PHE A 44 -0.84 -5.87 13.53
N LEU A 45 0.00 -4.89 13.92
CA LEU A 45 0.93 -4.21 13.03
C LEU A 45 1.90 -5.20 12.36
N GLU A 46 2.69 -5.91 13.16
CA GLU A 46 3.70 -6.87 12.68
C GLU A 46 3.08 -7.97 11.83
N ARG A 47 1.96 -8.54 12.28
CA ARG A 47 1.24 -9.57 11.53
C ARG A 47 0.78 -9.06 10.16
N THR A 48 0.30 -7.82 10.08
CA THR A 48 -0.19 -7.22 8.84
C THR A 48 0.97 -6.98 7.87
N ILE A 49 2.09 -6.41 8.34
CA ILE A 49 3.28 -6.16 7.53
C ILE A 49 3.83 -7.48 6.96
N ASN A 50 4.03 -8.49 7.83
CA ASN A 50 4.58 -9.77 7.41
C ASN A 50 3.68 -10.47 6.39
N THR A 51 2.36 -10.43 6.58
CA THR A 51 1.40 -10.99 5.62
C THR A 51 1.48 -10.30 4.26
N LEU A 52 1.60 -8.96 4.23
CA LEU A 52 1.72 -8.21 2.97
C LEU A 52 3.05 -8.51 2.26
N LEU A 53 4.16 -8.58 3.02
CA LEU A 53 5.47 -8.92 2.47
C LEU A 53 5.48 -10.33 1.85
N GLU A 54 4.86 -11.30 2.51
CA GLU A 54 4.80 -12.68 2.02
C GLU A 54 3.90 -12.82 0.78
N THR A 55 2.75 -12.14 0.77
CA THR A 55 1.73 -12.35 -0.27
C THR A 55 1.89 -11.45 -1.49
N ALA A 56 2.44 -10.24 -1.34
CA ALA A 56 2.61 -9.29 -2.43
C ALA A 56 4.00 -9.36 -3.09
N SER A 57 4.97 -10.05 -2.48
CA SER A 57 6.31 -10.21 -3.05
C SER A 57 6.31 -11.26 -4.16
N THR A 58 6.67 -10.83 -5.36
CA THR A 58 6.94 -11.72 -6.51
C THR A 58 8.44 -11.89 -6.77
N GLY A 59 9.27 -11.06 -6.13
CA GLY A 59 10.71 -10.98 -6.35
C GLY A 59 11.09 -10.14 -7.58
N ASN A 60 10.11 -9.56 -8.28
CA ASN A 60 10.34 -8.74 -9.45
C ASN A 60 10.33 -7.25 -9.09
N VAL A 61 10.98 -6.46 -9.94
CA VAL A 61 10.96 -5.01 -9.74
C VAL A 61 9.53 -4.49 -9.95
N GLY A 62 9.11 -3.65 -9.02
CA GLY A 62 7.75 -3.13 -8.99
C GLY A 62 6.82 -3.83 -8.01
N ASP A 63 7.25 -4.71 -7.12
CA ASP A 63 6.39 -5.28 -6.07
C ASP A 63 5.76 -4.20 -5.13
N GLY A 64 6.30 -2.98 -5.16
CA GLY A 64 5.73 -1.82 -4.48
C GLY A 64 6.45 -1.53 -3.17
N LYS A 65 5.76 -0.81 -2.27
CA LYS A 65 6.31 -0.37 -0.98
C LYS A 65 5.22 -0.38 0.07
N ILE A 66 5.59 -0.72 1.29
CA ILE A 66 4.76 -0.56 2.48
C ILE A 66 5.31 0.63 3.25
N PHE A 67 4.42 1.53 3.65
CA PHE A 67 4.75 2.65 4.53
C PHE A 67 3.95 2.49 5.81
N VAL A 68 4.59 2.72 6.95
CA VAL A 68 3.95 2.69 8.27
C VAL A 68 3.93 4.12 8.80
N SER A 69 2.79 4.54 9.29
CA SER A 69 2.58 5.85 9.92
C SER A 69 1.75 5.65 11.18
N ASP A 70 2.14 6.33 12.24
CA ASP A 70 1.39 6.31 13.49
C ASP A 70 0.06 7.04 13.33
N MET A 71 -0.98 6.50 13.97
CA MET A 71 -2.28 7.14 14.10
C MET A 71 -2.45 7.55 15.56
N ILE A 72 -2.53 8.86 15.79
CA ILE A 72 -2.64 9.41 17.15
C ILE A 72 -4.00 9.08 17.76
N GLU A 73 -5.07 9.19 16.97
CA GLU A 73 -6.44 8.93 17.40
C GLU A 73 -7.29 8.39 16.25
N ALA A 74 -8.31 7.60 16.59
CA ALA A 74 -9.30 7.08 15.66
C ALA A 74 -10.69 7.19 16.27
N TYR A 75 -11.69 7.62 15.48
CA TYR A 75 -13.06 7.79 15.96
C TYR A 75 -14.04 7.02 15.07
N ARG A 76 -14.86 6.17 15.68
CA ARG A 76 -15.97 5.49 14.98
C ARG A 76 -17.20 6.39 15.00
N ILE A 77 -17.54 7.01 13.88
CA ILE A 77 -18.64 8.00 13.76
C ILE A 77 -19.97 7.49 14.34
N ARG A 78 -20.33 6.23 14.03
CA ARG A 78 -21.62 5.65 14.43
C ARG A 78 -21.80 5.53 15.96
N THR A 79 -20.74 5.13 16.66
CA THR A 79 -20.79 4.84 18.11
C THR A 79 -20.12 5.92 18.96
N LYS A 80 -19.36 6.84 18.33
CA LYS A 80 -18.52 7.86 18.95
C LYS A 80 -17.39 7.29 19.81
N GLU A 81 -17.04 6.01 19.61
CA GLU A 81 -15.89 5.39 20.27
C GLU A 81 -14.58 5.96 19.73
N SER A 82 -13.58 6.08 20.58
CA SER A 82 -12.24 6.60 20.26
C SER A 82 -11.14 5.57 20.48
N GLY A 83 -9.91 5.88 20.05
CA GLY A 83 -8.74 5.01 20.18
C GLY A 83 -8.93 3.64 19.52
N SER A 84 -8.44 2.58 20.19
CA SER A 84 -8.48 1.20 19.67
C SER A 84 -9.90 0.68 19.41
N ALA A 85 -10.89 1.10 20.21
CA ALA A 85 -12.30 0.76 20.00
C ALA A 85 -12.88 1.40 18.73
N GLY A 86 -12.29 2.50 18.27
CA GLY A 86 -12.65 3.13 17.00
C GLY A 86 -12.20 2.32 15.77
N ILE A 87 -11.16 1.49 15.91
CA ILE A 87 -10.55 0.73 14.82
C ILE A 87 -11.18 -0.66 14.66
N ASN A 88 -11.46 -1.33 15.79
CA ASN A 88 -12.00 -2.70 15.82
C ASN A 88 -13.51 -2.74 15.67
#